data_AF-A0A1F5RH46-F1
#
_entry.id   AF-A0A1F5RH46-F1
#
_cell.length_a   1.000
_cell.length_b   1.000
_cell.length_c   1.000
_cell.angle_alpha   90.00
_cell.angle_beta   90.00
_cell.angle_gamma   90.00
#
_symmetry.space_group_name_H-M   'P 1'
#
loop_
_entity.id
_entity.type
_entity.pdbx_description
1 polymer ?
#
loop_
_entity_poly.entity_id
_entity_poly.type
_entity_poly.pdbx_seq_one_letter_code
_entity_poly.pdbx_strand_id
1 'polypeptide(L)'
;MAITDVFKRALAGELGLSRGRVVAIESDGRVRVRIGAGRGPDVPCEVLQTGTTAAARLTVGSDVLVACPEEPGRPGVILGTVGSAEAVADAPGAAAAPASEPMRLVHRDIVIEAGEELTLRCGEASIKIRRDGKIVIRGEHILSRAKGTQRIKGGSVAIN
;
A
#
# COMPACT_ATOMS: atom_id res chain seq x y z
N MET A 1 -23.81 36.64 -4.88
CA MET A 1 -22.96 37.51 -4.03
C MET A 1 -23.13 37.02 -2.59
N ALA A 2 -22.19 36.38 -1.91
CA ALA A 2 -20.88 35.85 -2.26
C ALA A 2 -20.54 34.72 -1.26
N ILE A 3 -20.90 33.47 -1.59
CA ILE A 3 -20.11 32.27 -1.22
C ILE A 3 -18.96 32.09 -2.23
N THR A 4 -19.07 32.82 -3.35
CA THR A 4 -18.19 32.96 -4.51
C THR A 4 -16.88 33.68 -4.22
N ASP A 5 -16.75 34.26 -3.03
CA ASP A 5 -15.51 34.84 -2.56
C ASP A 5 -14.74 33.78 -1.78
N VAL A 6 -13.57 33.47 -2.27
CA VAL A 6 -12.44 33.54 -1.35
C VAL A 6 -12.19 32.30 -0.48
N PHE A 7 -12.34 31.12 -1.10
CA PHE A 7 -11.19 30.20 -1.10
C PHE A 7 -9.90 30.88 -1.66
N LYS A 8 -9.97 32.08 -2.27
CA LYS A 8 -8.94 33.15 -2.48
C LYS A 8 -8.02 33.46 -1.26
N ARG A 9 -7.98 32.65 -0.20
CA ARG A 9 -7.13 32.89 0.98
C ARG A 9 -6.46 31.65 1.56
N ALA A 10 -6.51 30.49 0.90
CA ALA A 10 -5.57 29.41 1.17
C ALA A 10 -4.21 29.76 0.53
N LEU A 11 -3.54 30.74 1.15
CA LEU A 11 -2.09 30.91 1.21
C LEU A 11 -1.32 31.08 -0.10
N ALA A 12 -1.19 32.33 -0.57
CA ALA A 12 0.08 32.92 -1.00
C ALA A 12 1.05 32.06 -1.87
N GLY A 13 0.52 31.19 -2.74
CA GLY A 13 1.25 30.14 -3.46
C GLY A 13 0.30 29.05 -3.96
N GLU A 14 -0.60 29.44 -4.86
CA GLU A 14 -1.97 28.94 -5.03
C GLU A 14 -2.08 27.57 -5.74
N LEU A 15 -2.42 26.52 -4.97
CA LEU A 15 -2.93 25.22 -5.43
C LEU A 15 -4.41 25.11 -5.03
N GLY A 16 -5.32 24.97 -5.99
CA GLY A 16 -6.75 24.82 -5.73
C GLY A 16 -7.12 23.39 -5.36
N LEU A 17 -7.71 23.16 -4.18
CA LEU A 17 -8.20 21.83 -3.80
C LEU A 17 -9.58 21.57 -4.39
N SER A 18 -9.73 20.44 -5.08
CA SER A 18 -11.00 20.01 -5.67
C SER A 18 -11.24 18.52 -5.48
N ARG A 19 -12.49 18.14 -5.25
CA ARG A 19 -12.90 16.73 -5.27
C ARG A 19 -13.12 16.29 -6.70
N GLY A 20 -12.63 15.09 -7.03
CA GLY A 20 -12.81 14.48 -8.33
C GLY A 20 -13.01 12.97 -8.26
N ARG A 21 -13.26 12.37 -9.42
CA ARG A 21 -13.46 10.92 -9.56
C ARG A 21 -12.49 10.36 -10.59
N VAL A 22 -11.82 9.26 -10.27
CA VAL A 22 -10.91 8.58 -11.22
C VAL A 22 -11.72 8.00 -12.38
N VAL A 23 -11.42 8.43 -13.60
CA VAL A 23 -12.10 7.95 -14.82
C VAL A 23 -11.24 6.91 -15.55
N ALA A 24 -9.93 7.08 -15.53
CA ALA A 24 -9.00 6.18 -16.18
C ALA A 24 -7.63 6.20 -15.48
N ILE A 25 -6.92 5.08 -15.54
CA ILE A 25 -5.53 4.95 -15.14
C ILE A 25 -4.77 4.51 -16.39
N GLU A 26 -3.83 5.33 -16.85
CA GLU A 26 -3.04 5.07 -18.05
C GLU A 26 -1.83 4.19 -17.72
N SER A 27 -1.30 3.50 -18.73
CA SER A 27 -0.16 2.58 -18.59
C SER A 27 1.16 3.27 -18.21
N ASP A 28 1.23 4.60 -18.33
CA ASP A 28 2.37 5.43 -17.93
C ASP A 28 2.31 5.89 -16.45
N GLY A 29 1.27 5.46 -15.71
CA GLY A 29 1.04 5.84 -14.32
C GLY A 29 0.27 7.14 -14.11
N ARG A 30 -0.14 7.83 -15.19
CA ARG A 30 -1.00 9.02 -15.09
C ARG A 30 -2.45 8.61 -14.84
N VAL A 31 -3.13 9.40 -14.01
CA VAL A 31 -4.52 9.13 -13.63
C VAL A 31 -5.39 10.26 -14.15
N ARG A 32 -6.40 9.95 -14.97
CA ARG A 32 -7.40 10.95 -15.36
C ARG A 32 -8.46 11.05 -14.29
N VAL A 33 -8.64 12.26 -13.77
CA VAL A 33 -9.64 12.55 -12.74
C VAL A 33 -10.64 13.56 -13.30
N ARG A 34 -11.93 13.22 -13.21
CA ARG A 34 -13.02 14.15 -13.49
C ARG A 34 -13.26 15.03 -12.29
N ILE A 35 -13.06 16.34 -12.45
CA ILE A 35 -13.26 17.30 -11.38
C ILE A 35 -14.73 17.72 -11.32
N GLY A 36 -15.29 17.87 -10.11
CA GLY A 36 -16.70 18.24 -9.92
C GLY A 36 -17.66 17.05 -9.98
N ALA A 37 -18.92 17.26 -9.60
CA ALA A 37 -19.94 16.22 -9.40
C ALA A 37 -20.41 15.53 -10.71
N GLY A 38 -19.48 14.90 -11.44
CA GLY A 38 -19.74 14.05 -12.60
C GLY A 38 -19.81 14.76 -13.96
N ARG A 39 -19.72 16.09 -14.02
CA ARG A 39 -19.87 16.89 -15.26
C ARG A 39 -18.72 17.86 -15.57
N GLY A 40 -17.64 17.87 -14.80
CA GLY A 40 -16.50 18.75 -15.09
C GLY A 40 -15.45 18.11 -15.99
N PRO A 41 -14.36 18.85 -16.27
CA PRO A 41 -13.30 18.41 -17.17
C PRO A 41 -12.51 17.22 -16.59
N ASP A 42 -12.01 16.37 -17.49
CA ASP A 42 -11.08 15.31 -17.16
C ASP A 42 -9.66 15.90 -17.16
N VAL A 43 -9.04 15.96 -15.99
CA VAL A 43 -7.71 16.53 -15.79
C VAL A 43 -6.71 15.39 -15.56
N PRO A 44 -5.57 15.38 -16.27
CA PRO A 44 -4.50 14.44 -15.98
C PRO A 44 -3.91 14.78 -14.60
N CYS A 45 -3.77 13.77 -13.76
CA CYS A 45 -3.24 13.90 -12.42
C CYS A 45 -2.12 12.90 -12.16
N GLU A 46 -1.14 13.34 -11.38
CA GLU A 46 -0.06 12.53 -10.82
C GLU A 46 -0.46 12.04 -9.43
N VAL A 47 0.14 10.92 -8.99
CA VAL A 47 -0.15 10.32 -7.68
C VAL A 47 0.91 10.78 -6.68
N LEU A 48 0.49 11.43 -5.59
CA LEU A 48 1.40 11.78 -4.50
C LEU A 48 1.90 10.51 -3.80
N GLN A 49 3.20 10.30 -3.80
CA GLN A 49 3.84 9.19 -3.09
C GLN A 49 4.22 9.62 -1.66
N THR A 50 3.42 9.25 -0.68
CA THR A 50 3.71 9.50 0.74
C THR A 50 4.52 8.34 1.33
N GLY A 51 5.81 8.24 1.02
CA GLY A 51 6.74 7.30 1.65
C GLY A 51 6.44 5.81 1.45
N THR A 52 7.17 4.94 2.17
CA THR A 52 7.28 3.47 1.99
C THR A 52 6.01 2.67 2.26
N THR A 53 4.91 3.32 2.62
CA THR A 53 3.61 2.70 2.82
C THR A 53 2.79 2.83 1.53
N ALA A 54 2.28 1.68 1.06
CA ALA A 54 1.56 1.50 -0.19
C ALA A 54 0.77 2.74 -0.63
N ALA A 55 1.05 3.21 -1.85
CA ALA A 55 0.23 4.22 -2.51
C ALA A 55 -1.25 3.81 -2.36
N ALA A 56 -2.10 4.76 -1.98
CA ALA A 56 -3.54 4.52 -1.87
C ALA A 56 -4.01 3.72 -3.09
N ARG A 57 -4.75 2.62 -2.88
CA ARG A 57 -5.24 1.76 -3.98
C ARG A 57 -6.24 2.55 -4.82
N LEU A 58 -5.74 3.27 -5.81
CA LEU A 58 -6.54 4.02 -6.77
C LEU A 58 -7.18 3.03 -7.75
N THR A 59 -8.50 2.99 -7.78
CA THR A 59 -9.27 2.24 -8.77
C THR A 59 -10.13 3.21 -9.58
N VAL A 60 -10.46 2.84 -10.82
CA VAL A 60 -11.43 3.59 -11.62
C VAL A 60 -12.76 3.66 -10.86
N GLY A 61 -13.33 4.86 -10.74
CA GLY A 61 -14.52 5.14 -9.94
C GLY A 61 -14.25 5.64 -8.53
N SER A 62 -13.01 5.58 -8.04
CA SER A 62 -12.64 6.13 -6.72
C SER A 62 -12.86 7.64 -6.67
N ASP A 63 -13.48 8.12 -5.61
CA ASP A 63 -13.51 9.55 -5.30
C ASP A 63 -12.16 9.94 -4.68
N VAL A 64 -11.58 11.04 -5.14
CA VAL A 64 -10.23 11.50 -4.77
C VAL A 64 -10.22 13.00 -4.50
N LEU A 65 -9.27 13.43 -3.67
CA LEU A 65 -8.95 14.85 -3.47
C LEU A 65 -7.74 15.20 -4.34
N VAL A 66 -7.90 16.22 -5.19
CA VAL A 66 -6.89 16.66 -6.15
C VAL A 66 -6.50 18.10 -5.83
N ALA A 67 -5.20 18.36 -5.80
CA ALA A 67 -4.64 19.70 -5.85
C ALA A 67 -4.42 20.09 -7.33
N CYS A 68 -5.15 21.09 -7.81
CA CYS A 68 -5.05 21.59 -9.17
C CYS A 68 -4.14 22.83 -9.19
N PRO A 69 -3.09 22.84 -10.02
CA PRO A 69 -2.30 24.05 -10.25
C PRO A 69 -3.14 25.09 -11.02
N GLU A 70 -2.88 26.38 -10.78
CA GLU A 70 -3.53 27.45 -11.55
C GLU A 70 -3.07 27.51 -13.01
N GLU A 71 -1.82 27.11 -13.29
CA GLU A 71 -1.27 27.09 -14.65
C GLU A 71 -2.02 26.08 -15.54
N PRO A 72 -2.73 26.55 -16.60
CA PRO A 72 -3.39 25.66 -17.54
C PRO A 72 -2.36 24.77 -18.24
N GLY A 73 -2.44 23.46 -18.03
CA GLY A 73 -1.57 22.48 -18.67
C GLY A 73 -0.63 21.73 -17.73
N ARG A 74 -0.53 22.11 -16.45
CA ARG A 74 0.14 21.25 -15.45
C ARG A 74 -0.81 20.18 -14.92
N PRO A 75 -0.35 18.93 -14.73
CA PRO A 75 -1.18 17.89 -14.15
C PRO A 75 -1.49 18.20 -12.68
N GLY A 76 -2.69 17.85 -12.24
CA GLY A 76 -3.07 17.92 -10.84
C GLY A 76 -2.32 16.88 -10.00
N VAL A 77 -2.28 17.04 -8.68
CA VAL A 77 -1.69 16.04 -7.78
C VAL A 77 -2.79 15.42 -6.92
N ILE A 78 -2.95 14.10 -7.00
CA ILE A 78 -3.86 13.35 -6.12
C ILE A 78 -3.25 13.29 -4.74
N LEU A 79 -3.93 13.88 -3.75
CA LEU A 79 -3.50 13.85 -2.35
C LEU A 79 -3.95 12.58 -1.63
N GLY A 80 -5.08 12.00 -2.05
CA GLY A 80 -5.63 10.78 -1.46
C GLY A 80 -7.05 10.46 -1.93
N THR A 81 -7.56 9.30 -1.54
CA THR A 81 -8.95 8.86 -1.79
C THR A 81 -9.90 9.45 -0.74
N VAL A 82 -11.08 9.90 -1.16
CA VAL A 82 -12.14 10.41 -0.28
C VAL A 82 -13.19 9.33 -0.10
N GLY A 83 -13.24 8.74 1.09
CA GLY A 83 -14.25 7.77 1.50
C GLY A 83 -14.93 8.19 2.80
N SER A 84 -16.03 7.53 3.15
CA SER A 84 -16.55 7.59 4.52
C SER A 84 -15.54 6.96 5.48
N ALA A 85 -15.47 7.43 6.73
CA ALA A 85 -14.58 6.87 7.75
C ALA A 85 -14.75 5.34 7.93
N GLU A 86 -15.96 4.83 7.67
CA GLU A 86 -16.29 3.40 7.65
C GLU A 86 -15.62 2.65 6.47
N ALA A 87 -15.48 3.28 5.30
CA ALA A 87 -14.77 2.71 4.15
C ALA A 87 -13.24 2.78 4.29
N VAL A 88 -12.72 3.67 5.16
CA VAL A 88 -11.29 3.72 5.51
C VAL A 88 -10.89 2.58 6.45
N ALA A 89 -11.85 1.97 7.16
CA ALA A 89 -11.62 0.73 7.92
C ALA A 89 -11.47 -0.51 7.02
N ASP A 90 -11.98 -0.44 5.79
CA ASP A 90 -11.81 -1.45 4.74
C ASP A 90 -10.51 -1.25 3.91
N ALA A 91 -9.76 -0.18 4.21
CA ALA A 91 -8.39 -0.04 3.75
C ALA A 91 -7.48 -0.85 4.71
N PRO A 92 -6.65 -1.79 4.21
CA PRO A 92 -5.77 -2.59 5.06
C PRO A 92 -4.67 -1.68 5.62
N GLY A 93 -4.92 -1.04 6.76
CA GLY A 93 -3.97 -0.07 7.31
C GLY A 93 -4.39 0.74 8.53
N ALA A 94 -5.49 0.44 9.23
CA ALA A 94 -5.75 1.05 10.55
C ALA A 94 -6.62 0.17 11.46
N ALA A 95 -5.95 -0.65 12.27
CA ALA A 95 -6.34 -1.14 13.59
C ALA A 95 -7.83 -1.44 13.89
N ALA A 96 -8.31 -2.60 13.44
CA ALA A 96 -9.07 -3.58 14.23
C ALA A 96 -9.25 -4.84 13.36
N ALA A 97 -8.79 -6.00 13.83
CA ALA A 97 -8.85 -7.23 13.06
C ALA A 97 -10.28 -7.83 13.03
N PRO A 98 -10.94 -7.94 11.87
CA PRO A 98 -11.62 -9.17 11.50
C PRO A 98 -10.58 -10.10 10.86
N ALA A 99 -10.70 -11.40 11.12
CA ALA A 99 -9.79 -12.43 10.67
C ALA A 99 -9.37 -12.21 9.20
N SER A 100 -8.16 -11.68 9.02
CA SER A 100 -7.60 -11.42 7.71
C SER A 100 -7.46 -12.77 7.03
N GLU A 101 -8.15 -12.94 5.90
CA GLU A 101 -7.96 -14.14 5.10
C GLU A 101 -6.46 -14.32 4.83
N PRO A 102 -5.93 -15.56 4.92
CA PRO A 102 -4.51 -15.79 4.73
C PRO A 102 -4.09 -15.31 3.34
N MET A 103 -3.11 -14.42 3.27
CA MET A 103 -2.55 -13.97 2.00
C MET A 103 -1.94 -15.16 1.26
N ARG A 104 -2.56 -15.56 0.16
CA ARG A 104 -2.07 -16.65 -0.68
C ARG A 104 -1.20 -16.10 -1.80
N LEU A 105 0.10 -16.37 -1.73
CA LEU A 105 1.05 -16.09 -2.81
C LEU A 105 1.19 -17.34 -3.68
N VAL A 106 0.72 -17.29 -4.93
CA VAL A 106 0.94 -18.35 -5.93
C VAL A 106 1.84 -17.76 -7.01
N HIS A 107 3.11 -18.16 -6.99
CA HIS A 107 4.10 -17.74 -7.97
C HIS A 107 5.06 -18.88 -8.28
N ARG A 108 5.74 -18.81 -9.43
CA ARG A 108 6.81 -19.75 -9.75
C ARG A 108 7.98 -19.58 -8.77
N ASP A 109 8.36 -18.34 -8.50
CA ASP A 109 9.45 -17.95 -7.60
C ASP A 109 9.02 -16.80 -6.68
N ILE A 110 9.38 -16.85 -5.40
CA ILE A 110 9.12 -15.78 -4.43
C ILE A 110 10.44 -15.46 -3.73
N VAL A 111 10.87 -14.20 -3.79
CA VAL A 111 12.07 -13.70 -3.12
C VAL A 111 11.65 -12.68 -2.07
N ILE A 112 12.03 -12.93 -0.81
CA ILE A 112 11.78 -12.03 0.33
C ILE A 112 13.13 -11.67 0.94
N GLU A 113 13.52 -10.40 0.84
CA GLU A 113 14.79 -9.90 1.36
C GLU A 113 14.57 -9.03 2.60
N ALA A 114 15.48 -9.15 3.55
CA ALA A 114 15.53 -8.32 4.76
C ALA A 114 16.97 -7.91 5.03
N GLY A 115 17.18 -6.65 5.44
CA GLY A 115 18.52 -6.12 5.71
C GLY A 115 19.17 -6.69 6.97
N GLU A 116 18.37 -7.08 7.98
CA GLU A 116 18.87 -7.51 9.29
C GLU A 116 18.23 -8.83 9.78
N GLU A 117 16.89 -8.92 9.78
CA GLU A 117 16.16 -10.12 10.23
C GLU A 117 14.86 -10.31 9.43
N LEU A 118 14.59 -11.55 9.02
CA LEU A 118 13.32 -11.99 8.44
C LEU A 118 12.63 -12.93 9.43
N THR A 119 11.39 -12.61 9.83
CA THR A 119 10.58 -13.44 10.74
C THR A 119 9.26 -13.84 10.09
N LEU A 120 8.99 -15.15 9.99
CA LEU A 120 7.67 -15.71 9.67
C LEU A 120 7.03 -16.17 10.98
N ARG A 121 5.87 -15.61 11.35
CA ARG A 121 5.17 -15.92 12.63
C ARG A 121 3.75 -16.40 12.37
N CYS A 122 3.34 -17.42 13.12
CA CYS A 122 1.97 -17.91 13.19
C CYS A 122 1.64 -18.23 14.65
N GLY A 123 0.88 -17.37 15.32
CA GLY A 123 0.69 -17.45 16.77
C GLY A 123 2.04 -17.40 17.52
N GLU A 124 2.26 -18.39 18.39
CA GLU A 124 3.50 -18.55 19.16
C GLU A 124 4.67 -19.16 18.36
N ALA A 125 4.38 -19.79 17.22
CA ALA A 125 5.40 -20.39 16.37
C ALA A 125 6.10 -19.34 15.48
N SER A 126 7.40 -19.50 15.28
CA SER A 126 8.16 -18.61 14.38
C SER A 126 9.37 -19.26 13.72
N ILE A 127 9.69 -18.80 12.52
CA ILE A 127 10.93 -19.07 11.81
C ILE A 127 11.64 -17.73 11.60
N LYS A 128 12.86 -17.61 12.09
CA LYS A 128 13.69 -16.40 11.98
C LYS A 128 14.96 -16.67 11.22
N ILE A 129 15.33 -15.75 10.33
CA ILE A 129 16.60 -15.74 9.59
C ILE A 129 17.27 -14.41 9.87
N ARG A 130 18.52 -14.43 10.34
CA ARG A 130 19.30 -13.24 10.66
C ARG A 130 20.41 -13.01 9.63
N ARG A 131 20.90 -11.78 9.55
CA ARG A 131 22.02 -11.37 8.68
C ARG A 131 23.30 -12.16 8.89
N ASP A 132 23.53 -12.68 10.10
CA ASP A 132 24.67 -13.54 10.44
C ASP A 132 24.54 -14.99 9.92
N GLY A 133 23.44 -15.32 9.22
CA GLY A 133 23.14 -16.65 8.70
C GLY A 133 22.46 -17.58 9.71
N LYS A 134 22.20 -17.13 10.95
CA LYS A 134 21.52 -17.93 11.95
C LYS A 134 20.04 -18.10 11.62
N ILE A 135 19.59 -19.34 11.57
CA ILE A 135 18.18 -19.71 11.42
C ILE A 135 17.67 -20.28 12.75
N VAL A 136 16.55 -19.76 13.24
CA VAL A 136 15.91 -20.21 14.48
C VAL A 136 14.47 -20.61 14.20
N ILE A 137 14.12 -21.86 14.49
CA ILE A 137 12.76 -22.40 14.38
C ILE A 137 12.23 -22.59 15.81
N ARG A 138 11.10 -21.98 16.13
CA ARG A 138 10.41 -22.11 17.42
C ARG A 138 8.99 -22.62 17.20
N GLY A 139 8.61 -23.62 17.97
CA GLY A 139 7.27 -24.17 18.03
C GLY A 139 7.20 -25.28 19.07
N GLU A 140 6.00 -25.60 19.52
CA GLU A 140 5.74 -26.70 20.46
C GLU A 140 6.09 -28.06 19.82
N HIS A 141 5.79 -28.22 18.53
CA HIS A 141 6.11 -29.42 17.75
C HIS A 141 6.70 -29.06 16.40
N ILE A 142 7.84 -29.66 16.07
CA ILE A 142 8.49 -29.50 14.76
C ILE A 142 8.51 -30.87 14.06
N LEU A 143 7.71 -31.00 12.99
CA LEU A 143 7.75 -32.16 12.10
C LEU A 143 8.58 -31.84 10.87
N SER A 144 9.79 -32.41 10.80
CA SER A 144 10.62 -32.34 9.60
C SER A 144 10.52 -33.66 8.82
N ARG A 145 10.01 -33.60 7.59
CA ARG A 145 9.81 -34.78 6.74
C ARG A 145 10.38 -34.55 5.34
N ALA A 146 11.15 -35.51 4.85
CA ALA A 146 11.61 -35.58 3.47
C ALA A 146 11.08 -36.85 2.81
N LYS A 147 10.74 -36.78 1.51
CA LYS A 147 10.42 -37.98 0.71
C LYS A 147 11.68 -38.79 0.34
N GLY A 148 12.82 -38.12 0.23
CA GLY A 148 14.13 -38.73 0.04
C GLY A 148 14.97 -38.67 1.32
N THR A 149 16.28 -38.53 1.18
CA THR A 149 17.18 -38.39 2.32
C THR A 149 17.10 -36.99 2.94
N GLN A 150 16.95 -36.92 4.27
CA GLN A 150 17.21 -35.72 5.04
C GLN A 150 18.65 -35.73 5.53
N ARG A 151 19.50 -34.83 5.01
CA ARG A 151 20.91 -34.72 5.41
C ARG A 151 21.09 -33.55 6.36
N ILE A 152 21.60 -33.83 7.57
CA ILE A 152 22.02 -32.83 8.54
C ILE A 152 23.54 -32.87 8.59
N LYS A 153 24.20 -31.74 8.35
CA LYS A 153 25.66 -31.60 8.39
C LYS A 153 26.01 -30.37 9.21
N GLY A 154 26.96 -30.51 10.12
CA GLY A 154 27.46 -29.41 10.94
C GLY A 154 28.74 -29.84 11.65
N GLY A 155 29.56 -28.87 12.08
CA GLY A 155 30.75 -29.15 12.90
C GLY A 155 30.39 -29.80 14.25
N SER A 156 29.15 -29.61 14.71
CA SER A 156 28.54 -30.34 15.80
C SER A 156 27.03 -30.44 15.57
N VAL A 157 26.43 -31.58 15.95
CA VAL A 157 24.98 -31.78 15.96
C VAL A 157 24.63 -32.27 17.36
N ALA A 158 23.95 -31.40 18.12
CA ALA A 158 23.44 -31.75 19.45
C ALA A 158 21.99 -32.21 19.32
N ILE A 159 21.72 -33.43 19.79
CA ILE A 159 20.38 -34.00 19.91
C ILE A 159 20.23 -34.41 21.37
N ASN A 160 19.17 -33.93 22.02
CA ASN A 160 18.83 -34.21 23.41
C ASN A 160 17.39 -34.71 23.46
#